data_AF-A0A142YPC1-F1
#
_entry.id   AF-A0A142YPC1-F1
#
_cell.length_a   1.000
_cell.length_b   1.000
_cell.length_c   1.000
_cell.angle_alpha   90.00
_cell.angle_beta   90.00
_cell.angle_gamma   90.00
#
_symmetry.space_group_name_H-M   'P 1'
#
loop_
_entity.id
_entity.type
_entity.pdbx_description
1 polymer ?
#
loop_
_entity_poly.entity_id
_entity_poly.type
_entity_poly.pdbx_seq_one_letter_code
_entity_poly.pdbx_strand_id
1 'polypeptide(L)'
;MDQGGLSSTTAYAISRVADPDEQVRIADATIRHGLSRADIIKETRSTPRKKGSKPAARKARAVRVFREVGFKVTVERKAGVDPMEAAEALERIAAAMRAEADDGSLAA
;
A
#
# COMPACT_ATOMS: atom_id res chain seq x y z
N MET A 1 -24.21 -7.25 13.52
CA MET A 1 -25.58 -6.94 13.09
C MET A 1 -25.53 -5.70 12.20
N ASP A 2 -25.59 -5.88 10.89
CA ASP A 2 -25.75 -4.80 9.89
C ASP A 2 -27.25 -4.45 9.82
N GLN A 3 -27.73 -3.59 10.71
CA GLN A 3 -29.14 -3.14 10.76
C GLN A 3 -29.43 -1.91 9.88
N GLY A 4 -28.62 -1.62 8.88
CA GLY A 4 -28.86 -0.53 7.94
C GLY A 4 -28.67 -1.02 6.51
N GLY A 5 -29.54 -0.61 5.58
CA GLY A 5 -29.52 -1.02 4.16
C GLY A 5 -28.26 -0.68 3.36
N LEU A 6 -27.15 -0.32 4.02
CA LEU A 6 -25.85 -0.02 3.43
C LEU A 6 -24.77 -0.86 4.11
N SER A 7 -23.93 -1.52 3.31
CA SER A 7 -22.72 -2.16 3.84
C SER A 7 -21.77 -1.12 4.46
N SER A 8 -20.98 -1.52 5.46
CA SER A 8 -19.94 -0.67 6.06
C SER A 8 -18.99 -0.05 5.03
N THR A 9 -18.65 -0.81 3.98
CA THR A 9 -17.80 -0.33 2.88
C THR A 9 -18.51 0.73 2.03
N THR A 10 -19.82 0.57 1.79
CA THR A 10 -20.65 1.53 1.06
C THR A 10 -20.80 2.82 1.86
N ALA A 11 -21.13 2.72 3.15
CA ALA A 11 -21.24 3.88 4.05
C ALA A 11 -19.91 4.67 4.11
N TYR A 12 -18.77 3.98 4.15
CA TYR A 12 -17.45 4.61 4.09
C TYR A 12 -17.14 5.28 2.74
N ALA A 13 -17.67 4.77 1.63
CA ALA A 13 -17.51 5.42 0.33
C ALA A 13 -18.32 6.72 0.26
N ILE A 14 -19.56 6.69 0.72
CA ILE A 14 -20.48 7.83 0.73
C ILE A 14 -19.96 8.93 1.68
N SER A 15 -19.48 8.57 2.88
CA SER A 15 -19.01 9.55 3.87
C SER A 15 -17.81 10.42 3.41
N ARG A 16 -17.11 10.00 2.34
CA ARG A 16 -15.99 10.74 1.74
C ARG A 16 -16.42 11.82 0.74
N VAL A 17 -17.69 11.83 0.33
CA VAL A 17 -18.26 12.92 -0.48
C VAL A 17 -18.26 14.20 0.37
N ALA A 18 -17.86 15.33 -0.22
CA ALA A 18 -17.73 16.60 0.50
C ALA A 18 -19.07 17.18 0.93
N ASP A 19 -20.05 17.12 0.04
CA ASP A 19 -21.38 17.69 0.20
C ASP A 19 -22.31 16.73 0.96
N PRO A 20 -22.86 17.13 2.12
CA PRO A 20 -23.83 16.34 2.88
C PRO A 20 -25.11 16.01 2.10
N ASP A 21 -25.61 16.91 1.25
CA ASP A 21 -26.85 16.67 0.51
C ASP A 21 -26.65 15.58 -0.53
N GLU A 22 -25.48 15.57 -1.15
CA GLU A 22 -25.05 14.54 -2.08
C GLU A 22 -24.84 13.17 -1.39
N GLN A 23 -24.39 13.17 -0.13
CA GLN A 23 -24.32 11.94 0.66
C GLN A 23 -25.70 11.30 0.85
N VAL A 24 -26.70 12.13 1.19
CA VAL A 24 -28.08 11.68 1.38
C VAL A 24 -28.66 11.15 0.07
N ARG A 25 -28.45 11.87 -1.04
CA ARG A 25 -28.92 11.44 -2.38
C ARG A 25 -28.35 10.09 -2.78
N ILE A 26 -27.04 9.88 -2.62
CA ILE A 26 -26.38 8.62 -2.98
C ILE A 26 -26.81 7.48 -2.04
N ALA A 27 -26.96 7.75 -0.75
CA ALA A 27 -27.44 6.77 0.22
C ALA A 27 -28.88 6.31 -0.08
N ASP A 28 -29.78 7.26 -0.36
CA ASP A 28 -31.17 6.97 -0.72
C ASP A 28 -31.25 6.19 -2.03
N ALA A 29 -30.47 6.60 -3.05
CA ALA A 29 -30.41 5.87 -4.32
C ALA A 29 -29.88 4.44 -4.14
N THR A 30 -28.92 4.23 -3.25
CA THR A 30 -28.38 2.90 -2.96
C THR A 30 -29.41 1.99 -2.30
N ILE A 31 -30.16 2.51 -1.32
CA ILE A 31 -31.17 1.72 -0.59
C ILE A 31 -32.40 1.45 -1.46
N ARG A 32 -32.90 2.46 -2.18
CA ARG A 32 -34.16 2.37 -2.95
C ARG A 32 -34.00 1.71 -4.31
N HIS A 33 -32.91 1.99 -5.01
CA HIS A 33 -32.69 1.50 -6.38
C HIS A 33 -31.70 0.33 -6.45
N GLY A 34 -31.17 -0.12 -5.31
CA GLY A 34 -30.26 -1.28 -5.26
C GLY A 34 -29.01 -1.08 -6.09
N LEU A 35 -28.46 0.15 -6.11
CA LEU A 35 -27.30 0.49 -6.94
C LEU A 35 -26.16 -0.52 -6.71
N SER A 36 -25.56 -0.96 -7.82
CA SER A 36 -24.42 -1.85 -7.73
C SER A 36 -23.22 -1.11 -7.11
N ARG A 37 -22.30 -1.87 -6.53
CA ARG A 37 -21.05 -1.32 -5.99
C ARG A 37 -20.29 -0.50 -7.03
N ALA A 38 -20.33 -0.89 -8.30
CA ALA A 38 -19.68 -0.17 -9.39
C ALA A 38 -20.32 1.21 -9.61
N ASP A 39 -21.64 1.29 -9.54
CA ASP A 39 -22.40 2.54 -9.71
C ASP A 39 -22.15 3.50 -8.55
N ILE A 40 -22.14 2.99 -7.32
CA ILE A 40 -21.81 3.78 -6.12
C ILE A 40 -20.38 4.35 -6.22
N ILE A 41 -19.42 3.54 -6.69
CA ILE A 41 -18.04 3.99 -6.89
C ILE A 41 -17.97 5.07 -7.99
N LYS A 42 -18.74 4.92 -9.07
CA LYS A 42 -18.82 5.91 -10.14
C LYS A 42 -19.34 7.24 -9.58
N GLU A 43 -20.48 7.21 -8.89
CA GLU A 43 -21.15 8.39 -8.33
C GLU A 43 -20.31 9.12 -7.26
N THR A 44 -19.63 8.35 -6.39
CA THR A 44 -18.73 8.89 -5.36
C THR A 44 -17.35 9.34 -5.89
N ARG A 45 -17.05 9.08 -7.16
CA ARG A 45 -15.83 9.55 -7.86
C ARG A 45 -16.08 10.79 -8.69
N SER A 46 -17.27 10.94 -9.26
CA SER A 46 -17.70 12.16 -9.97
C SER A 46 -17.98 13.32 -9.01
N THR A 47 -18.10 13.06 -7.71
CA THR A 47 -18.37 14.07 -6.69
C THR A 47 -17.10 14.55 -5.99
N PRO A 48 -17.00 15.86 -5.65
CA PRO A 48 -15.87 16.40 -4.91
C PRO A 48 -15.70 15.67 -3.57
N ARG A 49 -14.50 15.18 -3.31
CA ARG A 49 -14.19 14.47 -2.07
C ARG A 49 -13.74 15.44 -0.98
N LYS A 50 -14.06 15.11 0.28
CA LYS A 50 -13.49 15.81 1.44
C LYS A 50 -11.97 15.82 1.30
N LYS A 51 -11.39 17.02 1.23
CA LYS A 51 -9.93 17.26 1.13
C LYS A 51 -9.28 16.98 2.49
N GLY A 52 -9.31 15.72 2.90
CA GLY A 52 -9.09 15.30 4.29
C GLY A 52 -8.38 13.97 4.42
N SER A 53 -7.27 13.78 3.70
CA SER A 53 -6.15 12.99 4.23
C SER A 53 -4.91 13.36 3.43
N LYS A 54 -3.89 13.92 4.08
CA LYS A 54 -2.54 13.95 3.51
C LYS A 54 -2.22 12.51 3.05
N PRO A 55 -1.70 12.29 1.83
CA PRO A 55 -1.24 10.96 1.46
C PRO A 55 -0.26 10.52 2.53
N ALA A 56 -0.57 9.40 3.20
CA ALA A 56 0.34 8.84 4.18
C ALA A 56 1.70 8.71 3.49
N ALA A 57 2.73 9.37 4.02
CA ALA A 57 4.09 9.24 3.52
C ALA A 57 4.36 7.74 3.39
N ARG A 58 4.59 7.29 2.16
CA ARG A 58 4.72 5.87 1.84
C ARG A 58 5.93 5.37 2.61
N LYS A 59 5.72 4.76 3.78
CA LYS A 59 6.79 4.21 4.61
C LYS A 59 7.63 3.32 3.69
N ALA A 60 8.93 3.62 3.59
CA ALA A 60 9.84 2.80 2.82
C ALA A 60 9.67 1.35 3.29
N ARG A 61 9.40 0.44 2.34
CA ARG A 61 9.11 -0.96 2.66
C ARG A 61 10.25 -1.51 3.51
N ALA A 62 9.92 -2.11 4.65
CA ALA A 62 10.90 -2.73 5.54
C ALA A 62 11.66 -3.86 4.84
N VAL A 63 11.03 -4.50 3.85
CA VAL A 63 11.63 -5.56 3.04
C VAL A 63 11.70 -5.11 1.58
N ARG A 64 12.88 -5.25 0.97
CA ARG A 64 13.11 -5.08 -0.46
C ARG A 64 13.65 -6.39 -1.04
N VAL A 65 13.15 -6.79 -2.20
CA VAL A 65 13.58 -8.01 -2.89
C VAL A 65 14.15 -7.58 -4.24
N PHE A 66 15.39 -7.98 -4.49
CA PHE A 66 16.08 -7.81 -5.76
C PHE A 66 16.28 -9.20 -6.38
N ARG A 67 16.12 -9.26 -7.70
CA ARG A 67 16.38 -10.46 -8.48
C ARG A 67 17.35 -10.08 -9.58
N GLU A 68 18.41 -10.85 -9.70
CA GLU A 68 19.42 -10.75 -10.73
C GLU A 68 19.69 -12.18 -11.24
N VAL A 69 20.29 -12.34 -12.43
CA VAL A 69 20.42 -13.67 -13.07
C VAL A 69 20.95 -14.73 -12.09
N GLY A 70 20.10 -15.70 -11.72
CA GLY A 70 20.44 -16.81 -10.82
C GLY A 70 20.31 -16.51 -9.31
N PHE A 71 20.04 -15.27 -8.91
CA PHE A 71 20.08 -14.87 -7.49
C PHE A 71 18.84 -14.09 -7.05
N LYS A 72 18.41 -14.37 -5.83
CA LYS A 72 17.39 -13.59 -5.11
C LYS A 72 18.03 -12.99 -3.87
N VAL A 73 18.11 -11.66 -3.83
CA VAL A 73 18.61 -10.92 -2.66
C VAL A 73 17.42 -10.33 -1.93
N THR A 74 17.24 -10.72 -0.67
CA THR A 74 16.20 -10.16 0.20
C THR A 74 16.88 -9.29 1.24
N VAL A 75 16.57 -7.99 1.22
CA VAL A 75 17.09 -7.01 2.17
C VAL A 75 15.97 -6.65 3.11
N GLU A 76 16.09 -7.10 4.36
CA GLU A 76 15.20 -6.74 5.44
C GLU A 76 15.88 -5.71 6.34
N ARG A 77 15.15 -4.63 6.62
CA ARG A 77 15.64 -3.51 7.40
C ARG A 77 14.76 -3.31 8.63
N LYS A 78 15.40 -3.23 9.81
CA LYS A 78 14.73 -2.87 11.06
C LYS A 78 14.15 -1.45 10.98
N ALA A 79 13.04 -1.21 11.68
CA ALA A 79 12.47 0.13 11.78
C ALA A 79 13.49 1.12 12.36
N GLY A 80 13.63 2.30 11.74
CA GLY A 80 14.51 3.38 12.19
C GLY A 80 15.91 3.43 11.58
N VAL A 81 16.32 2.41 10.82
CA VAL A 81 17.61 2.36 10.09
C VAL A 81 17.48 3.14 8.77
N ASP A 82 18.49 3.89 8.33
CA ASP A 82 18.45 4.59 7.03
C ASP A 82 18.50 3.58 5.86
N PRO A 83 17.67 3.71 4.79
CA PRO A 83 17.83 2.87 3.60
C PRO A 83 19.23 2.93 2.98
N MET A 84 19.96 4.04 3.13
CA MET A 84 21.32 4.20 2.59
C MET A 84 22.34 3.33 3.32
N GLU A 85 22.17 3.09 4.63
CA GLU A 85 23.00 2.17 5.40
C GLU A 85 22.91 0.72 4.86
N ALA A 86 21.78 0.35 4.25
CA ALA A 86 21.62 -0.97 3.64
C ALA A 86 22.51 -1.14 2.39
N ALA A 87 22.78 -0.07 1.64
CA ALA A 87 23.68 -0.13 0.49
C ALA A 87 25.14 -0.37 0.93
N GLU A 88 25.61 0.39 1.92
CA GLU A 88 26.96 0.21 2.48
C GLU A 88 27.14 -1.18 3.11
N ALA A 89 26.11 -1.70 3.79
CA ALA A 89 26.14 -3.04 4.35
C ALA A 89 26.26 -4.12 3.25
N LEU A 90 25.52 -3.97 2.14
CA LEU A 90 25.61 -4.88 1.00
C LEU A 90 26.99 -4.84 0.33
N GLU A 91 27.61 -3.66 0.22
CA GLU A 91 28.97 -3.52 -0.32
C GLU A 91 30.00 -4.27 0.54
N ARG A 92 29.93 -4.15 1.87
CA ARG A 92 30.80 -4.89 2.80
C ARG A 92 30.61 -6.40 2.71
N ILE A 93 29.35 -6.86 2.63
CA ILE A 93 29.05 -8.30 2.45
C ILE A 93 29.60 -8.80 1.11
N ALA A 94 29.40 -8.04 0.03
CA ALA A 94 29.93 -8.40 -1.28
C ALA A 94 31.46 -8.45 -1.30
N ALA A 95 32.14 -7.55 -0.56
CA ALA A 95 33.59 -7.60 -0.40
C ALA A 95 34.04 -8.87 0.35
N ALA A 96 33.36 -9.25 1.44
CA ALA A 96 33.64 -10.47 2.17
C ALA A 96 33.45 -11.73 1.31
N MET A 97 32.34 -11.81 0.56
CA MET A 97 32.09 -12.94 -0.36
C MET A 97 33.16 -13.08 -1.44
N ARG A 98 33.70 -11.97 -1.95
CA ARG A 98 34.81 -12.00 -2.92
C ARG A 98 36.09 -12.53 -2.28
N ALA A 99 36.42 -12.05 -1.07
CA ALA A 99 37.57 -12.56 -0.32
C ALA A 99 37.47 -14.07 -0.04
N GLU A 100 36.28 -14.55 0.35
CA GLU A 100 36.04 -15.99 0.56
C GLU A 100 36.16 -16.81 -0.73
N ALA A 101 35.80 -16.23 -1.88
CA ALA A 101 35.93 -16.87 -3.18
C ALA A 101 37.41 -16.94 -3.61
N ASP A 102 38.18 -15.89 -3.35
CA ASP A 102 39.61 -15.81 -3.65
C ASP A 102 40.44 -16.76 -2.76
N ASP A 103 40.03 -16.95 -1.50
CA ASP A 103 40.63 -17.90 -0.55
C ASP A 103 40.21 -19.37 -0.82
N GLY A 104 39.37 -19.63 -1.83
CA GLY A 104 38.95 -20.98 -2.23
C GLY A 104 37.99 -21.69 -1.26
N SER A 105 37.48 -20.98 -0.25
CA SER A 105 36.60 -21.54 0.80
C SER A 105 35.19 -21.89 0.28
N LEU A 106 34.78 -21.28 -0.84
CA LEU A 106 33.51 -21.55 -1.51
C LEU A 106 33.55 -22.70 -2.54
N ALA A 107 34.70 -23.36 -2.71
CA ALA A 107 34.89 -24.45 -3.68
C ALA A 107 34.80 -25.87 -3.07
N ALA A 108 34.34 -26.02 -1.81
CA ALA A 108 34.16 -27.30 -1.13
C ALA A 108 32.69 -27.76 -1.09
#